data_AF-A0A946NGB8-F1
#
_entry.id   AF-A0A946NGB8-F1
#
_cell.length_a   1.000
_cell.length_b   1.000
_cell.length_c   1.000
_cell.angle_alpha   90.00
_cell.angle_beta   90.00
_cell.angle_gamma   90.00
#
_symmetry.space_group_name_H-M   'P 1'
#
loop_
_entity.id
_entity.type
_entity.pdbx_description
1 polymer ?
#
loop_
_entity_poly.entity_id
_entity_poly.type
_entity_poly.pdbx_seq_one_letter_code
_entity_poly.pdbx_strand_id
1 'polypeptide(L)'
;MMRLSRHIGVTVFNSVFMALIVVVGLDVVAEIIDETRAIERNYGFIDVLIYVGTKLPSTIYEYIPFSSLIGCLYGLGLLAGNSEVTVMRASGVSLIRIVYFVMKPVMLFIFVGALIGEYFSP
;
A
#
# COMPACT_ATOMS: atom_id res chain seq x y z
N MET A 1 1.66 -26.79 -1.32
CA MET A 1 1.99 -25.60 -2.14
C MET A 1 0.99 -24.46 -1.98
N MET A 2 -0.33 -24.68 -2.18
CA MET A 2 -1.34 -23.61 -2.12
C MET A 2 -1.41 -22.88 -0.76
N ARG A 3 -1.20 -23.60 0.35
CA ARG A 3 -1.20 -23.01 1.71
C ARG A 3 -0.02 -22.05 1.94
N LEU A 4 1.18 -22.39 1.46
CA LEU A 4 2.38 -21.56 1.60
C LEU A 4 2.27 -20.27 0.78
N SER A 5 1.85 -20.40 -0.49
CA SER A 5 1.62 -19.24 -1.36
C SER A 5 0.54 -18.32 -0.80
N ARG A 6 -0.54 -18.86 -0.23
CA ARG A 6 -1.60 -18.07 0.40
C ARG A 6 -1.11 -17.37 1.67
N HIS A 7 -0.32 -18.04 2.50
CA HIS A 7 0.19 -17.45 3.73
C HIS A 7 1.12 -16.27 3.44
N ILE A 8 2.15 -16.48 2.60
CA ILE A 8 3.08 -15.42 2.19
C ILE A 8 2.32 -14.29 1.51
N GLY A 9 1.41 -14.62 0.60
CA GLY A 9 0.60 -13.64 -0.12
C GLY A 9 -0.26 -12.79 0.79
N VAL A 10 -0.93 -13.37 1.79
CA VAL A 10 -1.76 -12.64 2.76
C VAL A 10 -0.89 -11.79 3.69
N THR A 11 0.24 -12.31 4.17
CA THR A 11 1.16 -11.53 5.02
C THR A 11 1.67 -10.30 4.28
N VAL A 12 2.16 -10.47 3.06
CA VAL A 12 2.64 -9.35 2.22
C VAL A 12 1.50 -8.41 1.86
N PHE A 13 0.33 -8.92 1.47
CA PHE A 13 -0.83 -8.10 1.16
C PHE A 13 -1.22 -7.20 2.33
N ASN A 14 -1.32 -7.76 3.54
CA ASN A 14 -1.64 -7.01 4.75
C ASN A 14 -0.55 -5.99 5.08
N SER A 15 0.73 -6.34 4.90
CA SER A 15 1.84 -5.41 5.11
C SER A 15 1.82 -4.23 4.14
N VAL A 16 1.53 -4.47 2.85
CA VAL A 16 1.38 -3.41 1.84
C VAL A 16 0.16 -2.55 2.12
N PHE A 17 -0.97 -3.18 2.46
CA PHE A 17 -2.20 -2.45 2.81
C PHE A 17 -1.99 -1.54 4.02
N MET A 18 -1.33 -2.06 5.07
CA MET A 18 -0.99 -1.30 6.27
C MET A 18 -0.06 -0.13 5.93
N ALA A 19 0.99 -0.36 5.13
CA ALA A 19 1.90 0.69 4.69
C ALA A 19 1.16 1.79 3.92
N LEU A 20 0.24 1.41 3.03
CA LEU A 20 -0.56 2.35 2.25
C LEU A 20 -1.45 3.22 3.14
N ILE A 21 -2.15 2.62 4.11
CA ILE A 21 -2.96 3.37 5.08
C ILE A 21 -2.11 4.37 5.85
N VAL A 22 -0.93 3.96 6.30
CA VAL A 22 -0.05 4.83 7.09
C VAL A 22 0.46 5.99 6.24
N VAL A 23 0.98 5.72 5.04
CA VAL A 23 1.55 6.76 4.16
C VAL A 23 0.47 7.73 3.70
N VAL A 24 -0.65 7.22 3.18
CA VAL A 24 -1.77 8.06 2.72
C VAL A 24 -2.40 8.81 3.90
N GLY A 25 -2.53 8.17 5.06
CA GLY A 25 -3.07 8.83 6.26
C GLY A 25 -2.21 9.99 6.73
N LEU A 26 -0.88 9.86 6.70
CA LEU A 26 0.03 10.95 7.02
C LEU A 26 -0.07 12.09 6.00
N ASP A 27 -0.15 11.77 4.71
CA ASP A 27 -0.30 12.75 3.63
C ASP A 27 -1.61 13.54 3.75
N VAL A 28 -2.72 12.86 4.01
CA VAL A 28 -4.04 13.46 4.23
C VAL A 28 -4.04 14.41 5.42
N VAL A 29 -3.41 14.03 6.53
CA VAL A 29 -3.31 14.91 7.70
C VAL A 29 -2.47 16.14 7.38
N ALA A 30 -1.36 15.99 6.67
CA ALA A 30 -0.54 17.11 6.24
C ALA A 30 -1.32 18.07 5.32
N GLU A 31 -2.08 17.50 4.38
CA GLU A 31 -2.87 18.29 3.44
C GLU A 31 -4.03 19.05 4.12
N ILE A 32 -4.72 18.43 5.09
CA ILE A 32 -5.71 19.13 5.90
C ILE A 32 -5.07 20.31 6.65
N ILE A 33 -3.87 20.14 7.20
CA ILE A 33 -3.16 21.21 7.91
C ILE A 33 -2.81 22.35 6.96
N ASP A 34 -2.35 22.04 5.75
CA ASP A 34 -1.97 23.05 4.76
C ASP A 34 -3.19 23.79 4.20
N GLU A 35 -4.28 23.10 3.88
CA GLU A 35 -5.53 23.70 3.42
C GLU A 35 -6.23 24.52 4.50
N THR A 36 -6.09 24.14 5.78
CA THR A 36 -6.62 24.92 6.90
C THR A 36 -5.95 26.30 7.00
N ARG A 37 -4.72 26.46 6.51
CA ARG A 37 -4.03 27.77 6.47
C ARG A 37 -4.55 28.67 5.35
N ALA A 38 -5.21 28.10 4.34
CA ALA A 38 -5.78 28.81 3.20
C ALA A 38 -7.26 29.22 3.42
N ILE A 39 -7.80 29.02 4.63
CA ILE A 39 -9.18 29.38 4.98
C ILE A 39 -9.38 30.90 4.89
N GLU A 40 -10.19 31.31 3.91
CA GLU A 40 -10.70 32.67 3.73
C GLU A 40 -12.21 32.75 4.02
N ARG A 41 -12.79 33.96 3.98
CA ARG A 41 -14.18 34.27 4.36
C ARG A 41 -15.27 33.41 3.67
N ASN A 42 -14.97 32.76 2.54
CA ASN A 42 -15.90 31.89 1.79
C ASN A 42 -15.42 30.43 1.65
N TYR A 43 -14.34 30.02 2.33
CA TYR A 43 -13.81 28.65 2.29
C TYR A 43 -13.78 28.09 3.71
N GLY A 44 -14.72 27.18 4.02
CA GLY A 44 -14.87 26.60 5.35
C GLY A 44 -14.13 25.28 5.52
N PHE A 45 -14.13 24.75 6.75
CA PHE A 45 -13.54 23.44 7.06
C PHE A 45 -14.21 22.28 6.30
N ILE A 46 -15.50 22.42 5.97
CA ILE A 46 -16.24 21.42 5.19
C ILE A 46 -15.70 21.37 3.75
N ASP A 47 -15.37 22.52 3.16
CA ASP A 47 -14.82 22.60 1.82
C ASP A 47 -13.43 21.95 1.74
N VAL A 48 -12.60 22.15 2.78
CA VAL A 48 -11.32 21.44 2.94
C VAL A 48 -11.54 19.91 2.96
N LEU A 49 -12.52 19.43 3.72
CA LEU A 49 -12.79 18.00 3.82
C LEU A 49 -13.25 17.40 2.48
N ILE A 50 -14.06 18.13 1.72
CA ILE A 50 -14.51 17.74 0.38
C ILE A 50 -13.33 17.76 -0.60
N TYR A 51 -12.49 18.78 -0.54
CA TYR A 51 -11.29 18.91 -1.37
C TYR A 51 -10.33 17.73 -1.15
N VAL A 52 -9.94 17.49 0.10
CA VAL A 52 -9.07 16.37 0.47
C VAL A 52 -9.72 15.04 0.10
N GLY A 53 -11.02 14.88 0.35
CA GLY A 53 -11.78 13.69 -0.03
C GLY A 53 -11.79 13.42 -1.53
N THR A 54 -11.83 14.47 -2.36
CA THR A 54 -11.80 14.37 -3.82
C THR A 54 -10.39 14.03 -4.33
N LYS A 55 -9.34 14.48 -3.61
CA LYS A 55 -7.95 14.20 -3.96
C LYS A 55 -7.46 12.82 -3.50
N LEU A 56 -8.09 12.24 -2.48
CA LEU A 56 -7.77 10.90 -1.94
C LEU A 56 -7.50 9.82 -3.00
N PRO A 57 -8.33 9.64 -4.05
CA PRO A 57 -8.09 8.60 -5.06
C PRO A 57 -6.77 8.80 -5.81
N SER A 58 -6.44 10.05 -6.15
CA SER A 58 -5.18 10.42 -6.82
C SER A 58 -3.99 10.18 -5.90
N THR A 59 -4.09 10.62 -4.64
CA THR A 59 -3.08 10.40 -3.61
C THR A 59 -2.79 8.91 -3.42
N ILE A 60 -3.82 8.07 -3.32
CA ILE A 60 -3.66 6.62 -3.19
C ILE A 60 -2.88 6.06 -4.39
N TYR A 61 -3.23 6.46 -5.61
CA TYR A 61 -2.54 6.01 -6.82
C TYR A 61 -1.04 6.34 -6.80
N GLU A 62 -0.69 7.57 -6.43
CA GLU A 62 0.69 8.05 -6.38
C GLU A 62 1.53 7.30 -5.32
N TYR A 63 0.92 6.95 -4.18
CA TYR A 63 1.62 6.29 -3.07
C TYR A 63 1.61 4.75 -3.13
N ILE A 64 0.84 4.11 -4.02
CA ILE A 64 0.88 2.64 -4.23
C ILE A 64 2.30 2.09 -4.44
N PRO A 65 3.15 2.61 -5.35
CA PRO A 65 4.48 2.04 -5.58
C PRO A 65 5.38 2.13 -4.34
N PHE A 66 5.36 3.27 -3.64
CA PHE A 66 6.13 3.47 -2.41
C PHE A 66 5.64 2.55 -1.27
N SER A 67 4.33 2.47 -1.09
CA SER A 67 3.70 1.63 -0.07
C SER A 67 3.93 0.14 -0.34
N SER A 68 3.91 -0.27 -1.62
CA SER A 68 4.23 -1.63 -2.05
C SER A 68 5.67 -1.99 -1.72
N LEU A 69 6.63 -1.09 -1.96
CA LEU A 69 8.02 -1.32 -1.62
C LEU A 69 8.20 -1.51 -0.10
N ILE A 70 7.68 -0.57 0.69
CA ILE A 70 7.77 -0.59 2.16
C ILE A 70 7.09 -1.84 2.72
N GLY A 71 5.86 -2.12 2.27
CA GLY A 71 5.09 -3.26 2.73
C GLY A 71 5.68 -4.61 2.33
N CYS A 72 6.29 -4.72 1.15
CA CYS A 72 6.99 -5.94 0.76
C CYS A 72 8.23 -6.19 1.62
N LEU A 73 9.04 -5.15 1.87
CA LEU A 73 10.21 -5.24 2.74
C LEU A 73 9.81 -5.60 4.17
N TYR A 74 8.76 -4.97 4.69
CA TYR A 74 8.24 -5.26 6.01
C TYR A 74 7.67 -6.68 6.11
N GLY A 75 6.81 -7.08 5.17
CA GLY A 75 6.18 -8.41 5.18
C GLY A 75 7.17 -9.56 5.00
N LEU A 76 8.17 -9.39 4.11
CA LEU A 76 9.27 -10.34 3.98
C LEU A 76 10.18 -10.33 5.21
N GLY A 77 10.40 -9.16 5.82
CA GLY A 77 11.14 -9.01 7.06
C GLY A 77 10.50 -9.76 8.23
N LEU A 78 9.17 -9.72 8.35
CA LEU A 78 8.43 -10.51 9.34
C LEU A 78 8.60 -12.01 9.13
N LEU A 79 8.43 -12.47 7.89
CA LEU A 79 8.61 -13.88 7.53
C LEU A 79 10.06 -14.35 7.76
N ALA A 80 11.04 -13.48 7.50
CA ALA A 80 12.45 -13.77 7.75
C ALA A 80 12.79 -13.77 9.25
N GLY A 81 12.22 -12.84 10.03
CA GLY A 81 12.40 -12.74 11.48
C GLY A 81 11.86 -13.98 12.22
N ASN A 82 10.75 -14.53 11.76
CA ASN A 82 10.21 -15.80 12.26
C ASN A 82 10.93 -17.05 11.70
N SER A 83 12.03 -16.86 10.97
CA SER A 83 12.78 -17.92 10.28
C SER A 83 11.97 -18.73 9.24
N GLU A 84 10.78 -18.28 8.84
CA GLU A 84 9.93 -19.00 7.88
C GLU A 84 10.57 -19.02 6.49
N VAL A 85 11.14 -17.90 6.04
CA VAL A 85 11.86 -17.84 4.76
C VAL A 85 13.06 -18.80 4.76
N THR A 86 13.76 -18.89 5.88
CA THR A 86 14.91 -19.79 6.07
C THR A 86 14.47 -21.26 6.00
N VAL A 87 13.39 -21.62 6.71
CA VAL A 87 12.83 -22.99 6.70
C VAL A 87 12.31 -23.37 5.32
N MET A 88 11.66 -22.46 4.60
CA MET A 88 11.22 -22.69 3.22
C MET A 88 12.39 -23.00 2.30
N ARG A 89 13.48 -22.23 2.40
CA ARG A 89 14.70 -22.46 1.61
C ARG A 89 15.39 -23.77 1.98
N ALA A 90 15.46 -24.11 3.26
CA ALA A 90 16.00 -25.39 3.73
C ALA A 90 15.17 -26.59 3.22
N SER A 91 13.86 -26.39 3.02
CA SER A 91 12.94 -27.39 2.45
C SER A 91 12.99 -27.47 0.91
N GLY A 92 13.95 -26.81 0.26
CA GLY A 92 14.14 -26.85 -1.20
C GLY A 92 13.28 -25.86 -1.99
N VAL A 93 12.64 -24.88 -1.34
CA VAL A 93 11.92 -23.81 -2.07
C VAL A 93 12.93 -22.80 -2.61
N SER A 94 12.94 -22.60 -3.93
CA SER A 94 13.81 -21.61 -4.56
C SER A 94 13.40 -20.18 -4.22
N LEU A 95 14.37 -19.26 -4.16
CA LEU A 95 14.14 -17.85 -3.88
C LEU A 95 13.22 -17.20 -4.93
N ILE A 96 13.39 -17.55 -6.20
CA ILE A 96 12.54 -17.08 -7.31
C ILE A 96 11.07 -17.45 -7.08
N ARG A 97 10.79 -18.63 -6.51
CA ARG A 97 9.42 -19.04 -6.19
C ARG A 97 8.81 -18.19 -5.08
N ILE A 98 9.60 -17.77 -4.09
CA ILE A 98 9.14 -16.84 -3.04
C ILE A 98 8.80 -15.49 -3.66
N VAL A 99 9.68 -14.95 -4.52
CA VAL A 99 9.41 -13.70 -5.27
C VAL A 99 8.12 -13.79 -6.08
N TYR A 100 7.87 -14.93 -6.74
CA TYR A 100 6.63 -15.14 -7.48
C TYR A 100 5.38 -15.11 -6.58
N PHE A 101 5.47 -15.59 -5.33
CA PHE A 101 4.35 -15.50 -4.38
C PHE A 101 4.08 -14.07 -3.92
N VAL A 102 5.13 -13.26 -3.75
CA VAL A 102 5.07 -11.83 -3.40
C VAL A 102 4.53 -11.01 -4.57
N MET A 103 4.83 -11.39 -5.80
CA MET A 103 4.37 -10.66 -6.99
C MET A 103 2.85 -10.64 -7.14
N LYS A 104 2.15 -11.71 -6.75
CA LYS A 104 0.69 -11.79 -6.86
C LYS A 104 -0.05 -10.65 -6.13
N PRO A 105 0.16 -10.41 -4.82
CA PRO A 105 -0.50 -9.31 -4.13
C PRO A 105 -0.05 -7.93 -4.65
N VAL A 106 1.22 -7.76 -5.01
CA VAL A 106 1.70 -6.50 -5.60
C VAL A 106 1.00 -6.18 -6.92
N MET A 107 0.85 -7.19 -7.78
CA MET A 107 0.16 -7.04 -9.06
C MET A 107 -1.32 -6.68 -8.86
N LEU A 108 -1.96 -7.19 -7.80
CA LEU A 108 -3.32 -6.79 -7.41
C LEU A 108 -3.39 -5.30 -7.06
N PHE A 109 -2.45 -4.80 -6.25
CA PHE A 109 -2.39 -3.36 -5.91
C PHE A 109 -2.14 -2.49 -7.14
N ILE A 110 -1.26 -2.90 -8.04
CA ILE A 110 -1.00 -2.17 -9.30
C ILE A 110 -2.27 -2.13 -10.15
N PHE A 111 -2.97 -3.26 -10.29
CA PHE A 111 -4.19 -3.32 -11.10
C PHE A 111 -5.32 -2.46 -10.51
N VAL A 112 -5.52 -2.54 -9.19
CA VAL A 112 -6.50 -1.68 -8.49
C VAL A 112 -6.10 -0.21 -8.59
N GLY A 113 -4.82 0.11 -8.42
CA GLY A 113 -4.29 1.46 -8.58
C GLY A 113 -4.51 2.02 -9.98
N ALA A 114 -4.21 1.24 -11.01
CA ALA A 114 -4.41 1.64 -12.40
C ALA A 114 -5.88 1.94 -12.70
N LEU A 115 -6.82 1.12 -12.21
CA LEU A 115 -8.25 1.39 -12.33
C LEU A 115 -8.67 2.66 -11.60
N ILE A 116 -8.12 2.94 -10.41
CA ILE A 116 -8.41 4.18 -9.70
C ILE A 116 -7.84 5.38 -10.47
N GLY A 117 -6.61 5.28 -10.95
CA GLY A 117 -5.95 6.31 -11.75
C GLY A 117 -6.74 6.64 -13.01
N GLU A 118 -7.09 5.65 -13.82
CA GLU A 118 -7.78 5.87 -15.10
C GLU A 118 -9.19 6.47 -14.94
N TYR A 119 -9.91 6.17 -13.85
CA TYR A 119 -11.28 6.64 -13.64
C TYR A 119 -11.37 7.95 -12.84
N PHE A 120 -10.42 8.22 -11.95
CA PHE A 120 -10.47 9.39 -11.05
C PHE A 120 -9.39 10.44 -11.34
N SER A 121 -8.34 10.08 -12.06
CA SER A 121 -7.27 10.99 -12.49
C SER A 121 -7.31 11.10 -14.02
N PRO A 122 -7.96 12.13 -14.60
CA PRO A 122 -7.87 12.37 -16.04
C PRO A 122 -6.43 12.70 -16.49
#